data_AF-A0A9X0K425-F1
#
_entry.id   AF-A0A9X0K425-F1
#
_cell.length_a   1.000
_cell.length_b   1.000
_cell.length_c   1.000
_cell.angle_alpha   90.00
_cell.angle_beta   90.00
_cell.angle_gamma   90.00
#
_symmetry.space_group_name_H-M   'P 1'
#
loop_
_entity.id
_entity.type
_entity.pdbx_description
1 polymer ?
#
loop_
_entity_poly.entity_id
_entity_poly.type
_entity_poly.pdbx_seq_one_letter_code
_entity_poly.pdbx_strand_id
1 'polypeptide(L)'
;MAFFSRLRAQRAANRELGEGVWRRAHDRFTRSLDRIFQVLEGINDVEVYNQLVKPANEMADLLPMVRQLCTDAQRITPSEDEVIPQATASVHRSLTKSANDLATTAQVIAMMRMQAEAGSPINVLSVVHRAQIVKEDVNRAAQLLEALK
;
A
#
# COMPACT_ATOMS: atom_id res chain seq x y z
N MET A 1 -7.79 -22.42 -17.75
CA MET A 1 -6.47 -21.95 -18.23
C MET A 1 -6.10 -20.51 -17.82
N ALA A 2 -7.00 -19.70 -17.26
CA ALA A 2 -6.73 -18.29 -16.90
C ALA A 2 -5.83 -18.08 -15.65
N PHE A 3 -5.62 -19.11 -14.83
CA PHE A 3 -4.78 -19.02 -13.63
C PHE A 3 -3.28 -18.96 -13.95
N PHE A 4 -2.81 -19.82 -14.87
CA PHE A 4 -1.40 -19.86 -15.27
C PHE A 4 -0.96 -18.61 -16.05
N SER A 5 -1.87 -17.99 -16.81
CA SER A 5 -1.60 -16.71 -17.49
C SER A 5 -1.50 -15.56 -16.50
N ARG A 6 -2.37 -15.52 -15.48
CA ARG A 6 -2.34 -14.49 -14.41
C ARG A 6 -1.06 -14.60 -13.57
N LEU A 7 -0.64 -15.82 -13.22
CA LEU A 7 0.59 -16.07 -12.46
C LEU A 7 1.85 -15.70 -13.26
N ARG A 8 1.86 -15.97 -14.58
CA ARG A 8 2.94 -15.51 -15.47
C ARG A 8 2.96 -13.99 -15.62
N ALA A 9 1.80 -13.35 -15.78
CA ALA A 9 1.68 -11.90 -15.85
C ALA A 9 2.20 -11.25 -14.57
N GLN A 10 1.87 -11.78 -13.40
CA GLN A 10 2.35 -11.30 -12.10
C GLN A 10 3.88 -11.50 -11.94
N ARG A 11 4.43 -12.63 -12.39
CA ARG A 11 5.88 -12.87 -12.38
C ARG A 11 6.64 -11.97 -13.34
N ALA A 12 6.12 -11.78 -14.56
CA ALA A 12 6.69 -10.86 -15.54
C ALA A 12 6.62 -9.42 -15.00
N ALA A 13 5.48 -9.05 -14.42
CA ALA A 13 5.26 -7.78 -13.76
C ALA A 13 6.23 -7.50 -12.61
N ASN A 14 6.63 -8.52 -11.86
CA ASN A 14 7.63 -8.39 -10.79
C ASN A 14 9.07 -8.28 -11.35
N ARG A 15 9.35 -8.83 -12.54
CA ARG A 15 10.66 -8.66 -13.20
C ARG A 15 10.90 -7.22 -13.64
N GLU A 16 9.85 -6.49 -14.01
CA GLU A 16 9.96 -5.07 -14.43
C GLU A 16 10.45 -4.13 -13.32
N LEU A 17 10.35 -4.54 -12.05
CA LEU A 17 10.75 -3.73 -10.89
C LEU A 17 12.23 -3.92 -10.50
N GLY A 18 12.94 -4.86 -11.11
CA GLY A 18 14.33 -5.19 -10.74
C GLY A 18 14.45 -5.74 -9.32
N GLU A 19 15.59 -5.50 -8.67
CA GLU A 19 15.87 -5.95 -7.28
C GLU A 19 16.16 -4.79 -6.30
N GLY A 20 16.24 -3.56 -6.82
CA GLY A 20 16.58 -2.36 -6.03
C GLY A 20 15.40 -1.71 -5.32
N VAL A 21 15.53 -0.40 -5.08
CA VAL A 21 14.63 0.36 -4.19
C VAL A 21 13.15 0.34 -4.60
N TRP A 22 12.84 0.31 -5.90
CA TRP A 22 11.45 0.36 -6.39
C TRP A 22 10.68 -0.92 -6.13
N ARG A 23 11.33 -2.08 -6.32
CA ARG A 23 10.76 -3.37 -5.91
C ARG A 23 10.50 -3.39 -4.42
N ARG A 24 11.45 -2.93 -3.62
CA ARG A 24 11.32 -2.89 -2.15
C ARG A 24 10.20 -1.97 -1.69
N ALA A 25 10.03 -0.81 -2.32
CA ALA A 25 8.92 0.10 -2.05
C ALA A 25 7.56 -0.55 -2.34
N HIS A 26 7.43 -1.20 -3.51
CA HIS A 26 6.22 -1.96 -3.89
C HIS A 26 5.94 -3.11 -2.91
N ASP A 27 6.96 -3.91 -2.57
CA ASP A 27 6.83 -5.05 -1.67
C ASP A 27 6.51 -4.60 -0.23
N ARG A 28 6.98 -3.42 0.19
CA ARG A 28 6.60 -2.81 1.48
C ARG A 28 5.13 -2.43 1.49
N PHE A 29 4.63 -1.76 0.45
CA PHE A 29 3.22 -1.40 0.33
C PHE A 29 2.33 -2.65 0.35
N THR A 30 2.69 -3.67 -0.43
CA THR A 30 1.97 -4.96 -0.50
C THR A 30 1.91 -5.62 0.87
N ARG A 31 3.05 -5.78 1.56
CA ARG A 31 3.08 -6.40 2.90
C ARG A 31 2.28 -5.61 3.93
N SER A 32 2.31 -4.27 3.88
CA SER A 32 1.50 -3.44 4.77
C SER A 32 0.00 -3.63 4.51
N LEU A 33 -0.40 -3.76 3.25
CA LEU A 33 -1.79 -4.05 2.87
C LEU A 33 -2.23 -5.44 3.33
N ASP A 34 -1.40 -6.47 3.11
CA ASP A 34 -1.67 -7.83 3.60
C ASP A 34 -1.88 -7.84 5.12
N ARG A 35 -1.10 -7.05 5.85
CA ARG A 35 -1.23 -6.92 7.30
C ARG A 35 -2.58 -6.30 7.72
N ILE A 36 -3.14 -5.38 6.94
CA ILE A 36 -4.48 -4.83 7.18
C ILE A 36 -5.52 -5.95 7.09
N PHE A 37 -5.52 -6.71 5.98
CA PHE A 37 -6.49 -7.78 5.78
C PHE A 37 -6.33 -8.90 6.81
N GLN A 38 -5.11 -9.26 7.20
CA GLN A 38 -4.86 -10.22 8.27
C GLN A 38 -5.47 -9.77 9.61
N VAL A 39 -5.43 -8.48 9.92
CA VAL A 39 -6.06 -7.95 11.14
C VAL A 39 -7.58 -7.98 11.03
N LEU A 40 -8.14 -7.65 9.85
CA LEU A 40 -9.59 -7.69 9.59
C LEU A 40 -10.15 -9.11 9.70
N GLU A 41 -9.44 -10.12 9.20
CA GLU A 41 -9.83 -11.54 9.31
C GLU A 41 -10.01 -12.00 10.76
N GLY A 42 -9.36 -11.33 11.72
CA GLY A 42 -9.51 -11.61 13.14
C GLY A 42 -10.71 -10.95 13.82
N ILE A 43 -11.50 -10.13 13.11
CA ILE A 43 -12.65 -9.41 13.68
C ILE A 43 -13.89 -10.31 13.63
N ASN A 44 -14.42 -10.69 14.79
CA ASN A 44 -15.61 -11.53 14.90
C ASN A 44 -16.93 -10.76 14.75
N ASP A 45 -16.94 -9.46 15.07
CA ASP A 45 -18.12 -8.62 14.93
C ASP A 45 -18.31 -8.24 13.46
N VAL A 46 -19.39 -8.76 12.86
CA VAL A 46 -19.72 -8.58 11.44
C VAL A 46 -19.97 -7.11 11.09
N GLU A 47 -20.56 -6.33 11.99
CA GLU A 47 -20.85 -4.92 11.73
C GLU A 47 -19.54 -4.12 11.72
N VAL A 48 -18.68 -4.34 12.71
CA VAL A 48 -17.34 -3.74 12.76
C VAL A 48 -16.52 -4.13 11.53
N TYR A 49 -16.54 -5.41 11.16
CA TYR A 49 -15.85 -5.90 9.97
C TYR A 49 -16.33 -5.17 8.70
N ASN A 50 -17.65 -5.09 8.49
CA ASN A 50 -18.23 -4.46 7.30
C ASN A 50 -17.90 -2.96 7.20
N GLN A 51 -17.81 -2.27 8.33
CA GLN A 51 -17.41 -0.87 8.36
C GLN A 51 -15.93 -0.66 8.04
N LEU A 52 -15.05 -1.56 8.48
CA LEU A 52 -13.60 -1.45 8.28
C LEU A 52 -13.10 -2.03 6.94
N VAL A 53 -13.80 -3.03 6.39
CA VAL A 53 -13.42 -3.65 5.11
C VAL A 53 -13.55 -2.67 3.94
N LYS A 54 -14.50 -1.72 4.02
CA LYS A 54 -14.70 -0.70 2.99
C LYS A 54 -13.46 0.20 2.79
N PRO A 55 -12.98 0.94 3.80
CA PRO A 55 -11.76 1.75 3.63
C PRO A 55 -10.51 0.88 3.36
N ALA A 56 -10.49 -0.38 3.82
CA ALA A 56 -9.40 -1.31 3.46
C ALA A 56 -9.37 -1.65 1.97
N ASN A 57 -10.54 -1.90 1.36
CA ASN A 57 -10.65 -2.11 -0.08
C ASN A 57 -10.27 -0.85 -0.88
N GLU A 58 -10.66 0.35 -0.41
CA GLU A 58 -10.25 1.61 -1.05
C GLU A 58 -8.72 1.77 -1.07
N MET A 59 -8.02 1.32 -0.03
CA MET A 59 -6.55 1.28 0.00
C MET A 59 -5.97 0.18 -0.90
N ALA A 60 -6.65 -0.97 -1.01
CA ALA A 60 -6.25 -2.06 -1.90
C ALA A 60 -6.31 -1.66 -3.38
N ASP A 61 -7.31 -0.85 -3.75
CA ASP A 61 -7.47 -0.31 -5.10
C ASP A 61 -6.29 0.58 -5.55
N LEU A 62 -5.45 1.04 -4.63
CA LEU A 62 -4.23 1.81 -4.92
C LEU A 62 -3.05 0.93 -5.36
N LEU A 63 -3.07 -0.37 -5.08
CA LEU A 63 -1.93 -1.26 -5.35
C LEU A 63 -1.51 -1.28 -6.83
N PRO A 64 -2.43 -1.35 -7.83
CA PRO A 64 -2.06 -1.26 -9.24
C PRO A 64 -1.37 0.06 -9.60
N MET A 65 -1.81 1.19 -9.01
CA MET A 65 -1.19 2.50 -9.23
C MET A 65 0.21 2.55 -8.62
N VAL A 66 0.38 2.10 -7.38
CA VAL A 66 1.70 2.02 -6.72
C VAL A 66 2.67 1.19 -7.54
N ARG A 67 2.20 0.05 -8.06
CA ARG A 67 3.00 -0.78 -8.97
C ARG A 67 3.44 0.00 -10.20
N GLN A 68 2.51 0.67 -10.88
CA GLN A 68 2.81 1.45 -12.08
C GLN A 68 3.84 2.55 -11.80
N LEU A 69 3.70 3.27 -10.69
CA LEU A 69 4.64 4.31 -10.26
C LEU A 69 6.04 3.74 -10.01
N CYS A 70 6.16 2.59 -9.34
CA CYS A 70 7.44 1.93 -9.15
C CYS A 70 8.07 1.47 -10.47
N THR A 71 7.26 0.93 -11.40
CA THR A 71 7.74 0.52 -12.73
C THR A 71 8.23 1.71 -13.54
N ASP A 72 7.50 2.81 -13.55
CA ASP A 72 7.88 4.01 -14.29
C ASP A 72 9.10 4.69 -13.67
N ALA A 73 9.20 4.76 -12.33
CA ALA A 73 10.39 5.26 -11.65
C ALA A 73 11.63 4.38 -11.91
N GLN A 74 11.48 3.04 -11.98
CA GLN A 74 12.54 2.12 -12.37
C GLN A 74 13.00 2.34 -13.82
N ARG A 75 12.11 2.77 -14.72
CA ARG A 75 12.48 3.10 -16.11
C ARG A 75 13.25 4.42 -16.22
N ILE A 76 12.87 5.42 -15.41
CA ILE A 76 13.54 6.74 -15.41
C ILE A 76 14.89 6.67 -14.70
N THR A 77 14.91 6.07 -13.51
CA THR A 77 16.12 5.88 -12.70
C THR A 77 16.21 4.42 -12.24
N PRO A 78 16.82 3.54 -13.07
CA PRO A 78 17.04 2.15 -12.69
C PRO A 78 17.83 2.03 -11.39
N SER A 79 17.41 1.12 -10.53
CA SER A 79 18.10 0.78 -9.28
C SER A 79 18.19 -0.73 -9.13
N GLU A 80 19.37 -1.21 -8.75
CA GLU A 80 19.66 -2.63 -8.47
C GLU A 80 20.04 -2.87 -7.00
N ASP A 81 20.29 -1.81 -6.24
CA ASP A 81 20.73 -1.85 -4.85
C ASP A 81 19.82 -1.01 -3.93
N GLU A 82 20.31 -0.69 -2.74
CA GLU A 82 19.57 0.10 -1.74
C GLU A 82 19.80 1.61 -1.90
N VAL A 83 20.56 2.05 -2.91
CA VAL A 83 20.85 3.46 -3.13
C VAL A 83 19.67 4.11 -3.85
N ILE A 84 19.08 5.11 -3.20
CA ILE A 84 17.95 5.87 -3.75
C ILE A 84 18.50 6.90 -4.76
N PRO A 85 18.09 6.86 -6.04
CA PRO A 85 18.53 7.85 -7.02
C PRO A 85 18.06 9.26 -6.65
N GLN A 86 18.96 10.24 -6.67
CA GLN A 86 18.65 11.61 -6.24
C GLN A 86 17.53 12.26 -7.05
N ALA A 87 17.46 11.99 -8.37
CA ALA A 87 16.45 12.56 -9.27
C ALA A 87 15.01 12.14 -8.92
N THR A 88 14.84 10.97 -8.32
CA THR A 88 13.53 10.36 -7.99
C THR A 88 13.35 10.15 -6.48
N ALA A 89 14.24 10.73 -5.66
CA ALA A 89 14.23 10.57 -4.20
C ALA A 89 12.92 11.05 -3.54
N SER A 90 12.30 12.10 -4.09
CA SER A 90 11.00 12.60 -3.63
C SER A 90 9.86 11.61 -3.91
N VAL A 91 9.85 10.98 -5.09
CA VAL A 91 8.91 9.91 -5.46
C VAL A 91 9.06 8.73 -4.51
N HIS A 92 10.29 8.23 -4.33
CA HIS A 92 10.59 7.12 -3.43
C HIS A 92 10.13 7.43 -1.99
N ARG A 93 10.40 8.65 -1.50
CA ARG A 93 9.96 9.08 -0.17
C ARG A 93 8.44 9.05 -0.03
N SER A 94 7.71 9.55 -1.02
CA SER A 94 6.24 9.56 -1.02
C SER A 94 5.66 8.14 -1.02
N LEU A 95 6.22 7.22 -1.83
CA LEU A 95 5.82 5.81 -1.86
C LEU A 95 6.15 5.07 -0.55
N THR A 96 7.32 5.34 0.04
CA THR A 96 7.68 4.73 1.33
C THR A 96 6.80 5.26 2.46
N LYS A 97 6.45 6.55 2.41
CA LYS A 97 5.51 7.16 3.36
C LYS A 97 4.14 6.49 3.27
N SER A 98 3.56 6.33 2.09
CA SER A 98 2.26 5.68 1.93
C SER A 98 2.25 4.24 2.48
N ALA A 99 3.33 3.47 2.26
CA ALA A 99 3.48 2.13 2.82
C ALA A 99 3.60 2.11 4.36
N ASN A 100 4.20 3.14 4.95
CA ASN A 100 4.24 3.30 6.41
C ASN A 100 2.87 3.68 6.97
N ASP A 101 2.16 4.59 6.31
CA ASP A 101 0.82 4.99 6.72
C ASP A 101 -0.18 3.83 6.64
N LEU A 102 -0.03 2.91 5.66
CA LEU A 102 -0.74 1.63 5.66
C LEU A 102 -0.40 0.77 6.88
N ALA A 103 0.87 0.62 7.22
CA ALA A 103 1.29 -0.18 8.38
C ALA A 103 0.70 0.40 9.68
N THR A 104 0.67 1.73 9.83
CA THR A 104 0.02 2.37 10.96
C THR A 104 -1.50 2.19 10.93
N THR A 105 -2.11 2.14 9.75
CA THR A 105 -3.54 1.83 9.61
C THR A 105 -3.85 0.42 10.12
N ALA A 106 -3.01 -0.57 9.81
CA ALA A 106 -3.15 -1.93 10.35
C ALA A 106 -3.07 -1.95 11.89
N GLN A 107 -2.18 -1.15 12.48
CA GLN A 107 -2.09 -1.00 13.95
C GLN A 107 -3.36 -0.38 14.54
N VAL A 108 -3.91 0.66 13.90
CA VAL A 108 -5.16 1.30 14.35
C VAL A 108 -6.33 0.32 14.31
N ILE A 109 -6.46 -0.46 13.22
CA ILE A 109 -7.50 -1.49 13.10
C ILE A 109 -7.31 -2.56 14.20
N ALA A 110 -6.08 -2.95 14.51
CA ALA A 110 -5.82 -3.92 15.57
C ALA A 110 -6.22 -3.38 16.96
N MET A 111 -5.95 -2.10 17.23
CA MET A 111 -6.40 -1.44 18.46
C MET A 111 -7.93 -1.34 18.53
N MET A 112 -8.60 -1.04 17.41
CA MET A 112 -10.06 -1.03 17.34
C MET A 112 -10.66 -2.40 17.62
N ARG A 113 -10.04 -3.46 17.10
CA ARG A 113 -10.46 -4.84 17.40
C ARG A 113 -10.42 -5.09 18.91
N MET A 114 -9.32 -4.75 19.57
CA MET A 114 -9.18 -4.89 21.02
C MET A 114 -10.21 -4.05 21.79
N GLN A 115 -10.52 -2.84 21.32
CA GLN A 115 -11.55 -1.98 21.91
C GLN A 115 -12.95 -2.59 21.80
N ALA A 116 -13.30 -3.10 20.61
CA ALA A 116 -14.58 -3.78 20.37
C ALA A 116 -14.72 -5.04 21.24
N GLU A 117 -13.66 -5.87 21.34
CA GLU A 117 -13.62 -7.05 22.21
C GLU A 117 -13.81 -6.68 23.70
N ALA A 118 -13.34 -5.50 24.12
CA ALA A 118 -13.53 -4.97 25.46
C ALA A 118 -14.89 -4.24 25.67
N GLY A 119 -15.79 -4.26 24.67
CA GLY A 119 -17.09 -3.58 24.72
C GLY A 119 -17.01 -2.05 24.66
N SER A 120 -15.87 -1.49 24.24
CA SER A 120 -15.67 -0.05 24.07
C SER A 120 -16.11 0.40 22.67
N PRO A 121 -16.67 1.61 22.51
CA PRO A 121 -17.05 2.12 21.21
C PRO A 121 -15.79 2.33 20.34
N ILE A 122 -15.88 1.91 19.07
CA ILE A 122 -14.83 2.13 18.07
C ILE A 122 -15.10 3.39 17.24
N ASN A 123 -14.05 3.97 16.66
CA ASN A 123 -14.16 5.15 15.81
C ASN A 123 -13.66 4.88 14.38
N VAL A 124 -14.52 4.33 13.53
CA VAL A 124 -14.18 3.99 12.13
C VAL A 124 -13.66 5.17 11.32
N LEU A 125 -14.04 6.41 11.66
CA LEU A 125 -13.57 7.61 10.95
C LEU A 125 -12.05 7.75 10.98
N SER A 126 -11.35 7.24 11.99
CA SER A 126 -9.88 7.30 11.99
C SER A 126 -9.25 6.39 10.94
N VAL A 127 -9.89 5.29 10.55
CA VAL A 127 -9.42 4.42 9.46
C VAL A 127 -9.73 5.07 8.12
N VAL A 128 -10.91 5.67 7.96
CA VAL A 128 -11.29 6.44 6.76
C VAL A 128 -10.30 7.58 6.52
N HIS A 129 -9.97 8.36 7.55
CA HIS A 129 -9.01 9.44 7.42
C HIS A 129 -7.61 8.94 7.02
N ARG A 130 -7.18 7.80 7.55
CA ARG A 130 -5.91 7.20 7.15
C ARG A 130 -5.90 6.69 5.72
N ALA A 131 -6.99 6.08 5.25
CA ALA A 131 -7.12 5.69 3.85
C ALA A 131 -6.97 6.90 2.92
N GLN A 132 -7.53 8.05 3.31
CA GLN A 132 -7.37 9.30 2.58
C GLN A 132 -5.91 9.80 2.57
N ILE A 133 -5.19 9.74 3.70
CA ILE A 133 -3.75 10.09 3.74
C ILE A 133 -2.93 9.20 2.81
N VAL A 134 -3.16 7.88 2.84
CA VAL A 134 -2.45 6.93 1.95
C VAL A 134 -2.71 7.28 0.49
N LYS A 135 -3.96 7.57 0.13
CA LYS A 135 -4.34 8.00 -1.23
C LYS A 135 -3.64 9.30 -1.63
N GLU A 136 -3.57 10.28 -0.73
CA GLU A 136 -2.88 11.55 -0.98
C GLU A 136 -1.39 11.38 -1.22
N ASP A 137 -0.72 10.50 -0.47
CA ASP A 137 0.72 10.23 -0.68
C ASP A 137 1.00 9.48 -1.98
N VAL A 138 0.11 8.55 -2.38
CA VAL A 138 0.22 7.87 -3.68
C VAL A 138 0.00 8.86 -4.82
N ASN A 139 -1.02 9.73 -4.71
CA ASN A 139 -1.26 10.78 -5.70
C ASN A 139 -0.11 11.79 -5.77
N ARG A 140 0.50 12.14 -4.63
CA ARG A 140 1.69 12.98 -4.58
C ARG A 140 2.88 12.31 -5.27
N ALA A 141 3.08 11.01 -5.07
CA ALA A 141 4.11 10.26 -5.79
C ALA A 141 3.88 10.31 -7.31
N ALA A 142 2.64 10.18 -7.76
CA ALA A 142 2.28 10.31 -9.17
C ALA A 142 2.59 11.71 -9.73
N GLN A 143 2.17 12.76 -9.04
CA GLN A 143 2.46 14.15 -9.44
C GLN A 143 3.97 14.43 -9.52
N LEU A 144 4.74 13.95 -8.55
CA LEU A 144 6.19 14.10 -8.53
C LEU A 144 6.85 13.36 -9.69
N LEU A 145 6.35 12.18 -10.06
CA LEU A 145 6.89 11.38 -11.15
C LEU A 145 6.54 11.98 -12.52
N GLU A 146 5.33 12.50 -12.69
CA GLU A 146 4.93 13.24 -13.91
C GLU A 146 5.79 14.49 -14.13
N ALA A 147 6.19 15.19 -13.06
CA ALA A 147 7.08 16.35 -13.15
C ALA A 147 8.52 16.01 -13.58
N LEU A 148 8.89 14.73 -13.64
CA LEU A 148 10.19 14.25 -14.09
C LEU A 148 10.18 13.76 -15.55
N LYS A 149 9.01 13.68 -16.17
CA LYS A 149 8.83 13.32 -17.59
C LYS A 149 8.91 14.57 -18.46
#